data_AF-A0A7Y7AG08-F1
#
_entry.id   AF-A0A7Y7AG08-F1
#
_cell.length_a   1.000
_cell.length_b   1.000
_cell.length_c   1.000
_cell.angle_alpha   90.00
_cell.angle_beta   90.00
_cell.angle_gamma   90.00
#
_symmetry.space_group_name_H-M   'P 1'
#
loop_
_entity.id
_entity.type
_entity.pdbx_description
1 polymer ?
#
loop_
_entity_poly.entity_id
_entity_poly.type
_entity_poly.pdbx_seq_one_letter_code
_entity_poly.pdbx_strand_id
1 'polypeptide(L)'
;HGMINLKVNGKWLKASPAFNASLCELLRVPPVDFDGENDSFLQQFDGEGNQFMEYTDDYGHFEDVPLEFMKQNIKEHYPHIFDRGDDETEFRL
;
A
#
# COMPACT_ATOMS: atom_id res chain seq x y z
N HIS A 1 2.26 -5.52 6.37
CA HIS A 1 3.05 -5.70 5.13
C HIS A 1 3.46 -4.32 4.64
N GLY A 2 4.67 -4.14 4.13
CA GLY A 2 5.14 -2.85 3.63
C GLY A 2 5.33 -2.88 2.12
N MET A 3 5.11 -1.74 1.47
CA MET A 3 5.55 -1.48 0.10
C MET A 3 6.64 -0.42 0.15
N ILE A 4 7.64 -0.53 -0.71
CA ILE A 4 8.79 0.37 -0.78
C ILE A 4 8.96 0.90 -2.20
N ASN A 5 9.61 2.06 -2.32
CA ASN A 5 10.11 2.56 -3.60
C ASN A 5 11.61 2.25 -3.70
N LEU A 6 12.02 1.67 -4.82
CA LEU A 6 13.40 1.30 -5.13
C LEU A 6 13.91 2.13 -6.30
N LYS A 7 15.16 2.60 -6.25
CA LYS A 7 15.79 3.26 -7.39
C LYS A 7 16.67 2.27 -8.14
N VAL A 8 16.20 1.79 -9.31
CA VAL A 8 16.89 0.82 -10.16
C VAL A 8 17.15 1.46 -11.52
N ASN A 9 18.41 1.46 -11.97
CA ASN A 9 18.81 2.04 -13.27
C ASN A 9 18.32 3.50 -13.49
N GLY A 10 18.24 4.28 -12.41
CA GLY A 10 17.77 5.67 -12.46
C GLY A 10 16.25 5.84 -12.47
N LYS A 11 15.47 4.74 -12.52
CA LYS A 11 14.00 4.71 -12.44
C LYS A 11 13.57 4.36 -11.01
N TRP A 12 12.50 4.98 -10.54
CA TRP A 12 11.82 4.56 -9.30
C TRP A 12 10.81 3.46 -9.62
N LEU A 13 10.88 2.36 -8.88
CA LEU A 13 9.98 1.21 -8.97
C LEU A 13 9.32 0.96 -7.62
N LYS A 14 8.03 0.64 -7.63
CA LYS A 14 7.30 0.17 -6.45
C LYS A 14 7.52 -1.32 -6.27
N ALA A 15 7.87 -1.74 -5.06
CA ALA A 15 8.08 -3.14 -4.73
C ALA A 15 7.41 -3.52 -3.42
N SER A 16 6.69 -4.64 -3.38
CA SER A 16 6.29 -5.31 -2.14
C SER A 16 7.08 -6.62 -2.00
N PRO A 17 7.39 -7.07 -0.76
CA PRO A 17 7.92 -8.40 -0.58
C PRO A 17 6.92 -9.43 -1.11
N ALA A 18 7.39 -10.34 -1.97
CA ALA A 18 6.58 -11.45 -2.44
C ALA A 18 6.19 -12.35 -1.25
N PHE A 19 4.95 -12.80 -1.22
CA PHE A 19 4.53 -13.84 -0.31
C PHE A 19 5.18 -15.17 -0.68
N ASN A 20 5.35 -16.06 0.29
CA ASN A 20 5.84 -17.40 -0.01
C ASN A 20 4.80 -18.18 -0.83
N ALA A 21 5.26 -19.13 -1.65
CA ALA A 21 4.42 -19.84 -2.61
C ALA A 21 3.15 -20.46 -2.00
N SER A 22 3.25 -21.05 -0.81
CA SER A 22 2.10 -21.67 -0.15
C SER A 22 1.01 -20.67 0.25
N LEU A 23 1.37 -19.41 0.56
CA LEU A 23 0.40 -18.36 0.86
C LEU A 23 -0.24 -17.83 -0.42
N CYS A 24 0.53 -17.70 -1.51
CA CYS A 24 -0.01 -17.38 -2.83
C CYS A 24 -1.05 -18.41 -3.29
N GLU A 25 -0.75 -19.70 -3.14
CA GLU A 25 -1.69 -20.79 -3.43
C GLU A 25 -2.96 -20.72 -2.58
N LEU A 26 -2.82 -20.48 -1.26
CA LEU A 26 -3.95 -20.34 -0.35
C LEU A 26 -4.88 -19.18 -0.75
N LEU A 27 -4.30 -18.06 -1.19
CA LEU A 27 -5.02 -16.86 -1.61
C LEU A 27 -5.45 -16.89 -3.07
N ARG A 28 -5.09 -17.93 -3.84
CA ARG A 28 -5.36 -18.08 -5.28
C ARG A 28 -4.83 -16.92 -6.14
N VAL A 29 -3.70 -16.35 -5.73
CA VAL A 29 -2.99 -15.30 -6.47
C VAL A 29 -1.64 -15.83 -6.94
N PRO A 30 -1.14 -15.44 -8.13
CA PRO A 30 0.21 -15.80 -8.55
C PRO A 30 1.26 -15.08 -7.70
N PRO A 31 2.47 -15.62 -7.49
CA PRO A 31 3.58 -14.86 -6.93
C PRO A 31 3.85 -13.57 -7.72
N VAL A 32 4.25 -12.50 -7.04
CA VAL A 32 4.68 -11.26 -7.71
C VAL A 32 6.14 -11.43 -8.13
N ASP A 33 6.42 -11.29 -9.43
CA ASP A 33 7.76 -11.30 -9.99
C ASP A 33 8.38 -9.89 -9.98
N PHE A 34 9.71 -9.82 -9.89
CA PHE A 34 10.46 -8.57 -9.99
C PHE A 34 11.51 -8.69 -11.09
N ASP A 35 11.31 -7.97 -12.19
CA ASP A 35 12.18 -7.96 -13.36
C ASP A 35 13.23 -6.84 -13.33
N GLY A 36 13.14 -5.92 -12.36
CA GLY A 36 14.02 -4.76 -12.25
C GLY A 36 13.71 -3.61 -13.23
N GLU A 37 12.64 -3.73 -14.01
CA GLU A 37 12.23 -2.73 -15.01
C GLU A 37 10.82 -2.20 -14.77
N ASN A 38 9.93 -3.04 -14.21
CA ASN A 38 8.53 -2.74 -13.92
C ASN A 38 8.25 -2.77 -12.42
N ASP A 39 7.15 -2.13 -12.03
CA ASP A 39 6.67 -2.18 -10.66
C ASP A 39 6.24 -3.62 -10.30
N SER A 40 6.52 -4.01 -9.06
CA SER A 40 6.29 -5.34 -8.52
C SER A 40 5.59 -5.22 -7.17
N PHE A 41 4.29 -4.92 -7.20
CA PHE A 41 3.46 -4.78 -6.00
C PHE A 41 2.30 -5.78 -5.99
N LEU A 42 1.42 -5.69 -4.98
CA LEU A 42 0.35 -6.66 -4.77
C LEU A 42 -0.54 -6.80 -6.02
N GLN A 43 -1.01 -8.02 -6.22
CA GLN A 43 -1.67 -8.45 -7.45
C GLN A 43 -3.03 -7.76 -7.60
N GLN A 44 -3.26 -7.10 -8.73
CA GLN A 44 -4.57 -6.54 -9.07
C GLN A 44 -5.60 -7.63 -9.41
N PHE A 45 -5.12 -8.76 -9.94
CA PHE A 45 -5.95 -9.86 -10.42
C PHE A 45 -5.56 -11.17 -9.75
N ASP A 46 -6.53 -12.06 -9.57
CA ASP A 46 -6.30 -13.44 -9.13
C ASP A 46 -5.81 -14.33 -10.28
N GLY A 47 -5.57 -15.62 -9.99
CA GLY A 47 -5.13 -16.59 -10.99
C GLY A 47 -6.15 -16.91 -12.10
N GLU A 48 -7.41 -16.49 -11.94
CA GLU A 48 -8.49 -16.66 -12.92
C GLU A 48 -8.75 -15.38 -13.74
N GLY A 49 -8.06 -14.28 -13.40
CA GLY A 49 -8.21 -12.97 -14.03
C GLY A 49 -9.33 -12.11 -13.44
N ASN A 50 -9.94 -12.51 -12.33
CA ASN A 50 -10.90 -11.66 -11.62
C ASN A 50 -10.16 -10.55 -10.86
N GLN A 51 -10.81 -9.39 -10.70
CA GLN A 51 -10.26 -8.29 -9.91
C GLN A 51 -10.15 -8.71 -8.43
N PHE A 52 -8.91 -8.78 -7.93
CA PHE A 52 -8.58 -9.13 -6.55
C PHE A 52 -8.31 -7.88 -5.70
N MET A 53 -7.64 -6.88 -6.28
CA MET A 53 -7.28 -5.64 -5.61
C MET A 53 -7.43 -4.45 -6.56
N GLU A 54 -8.03 -3.38 -6.06
CA GLU A 54 -8.11 -2.09 -6.75
C GLU A 54 -7.18 -1.09 -6.10
N TYR A 55 -6.40 -0.38 -6.92
CA TYR A 55 -5.62 0.77 -6.50
C TYR A 55 -6.40 2.03 -6.87
N THR A 56 -7.07 2.65 -5.89
CA THR A 56 -7.90 3.84 -6.12
C THR A 56 -7.05 5.10 -6.24
N ASP A 57 -5.98 5.18 -5.47
CA ASP A 57 -5.16 6.39 -5.34
C ASP A 57 -3.67 6.05 -5.25
N ASP A 58 -2.85 6.97 -5.77
CA ASP A 58 -1.40 6.92 -5.69
C ASP A 58 -0.85 8.28 -5.26
N TYR A 59 -0.45 8.38 -3.99
CA TYR A 59 0.13 9.60 -3.44
C TYR A 59 1.63 9.77 -3.78
N GLY A 60 2.21 8.85 -4.56
CA GLY A 60 3.58 8.93 -5.04
C GLY A 60 4.61 8.55 -3.96
N HIS A 61 5.72 9.28 -3.94
CA HIS A 61 6.82 9.07 -3.01
C HIS A 61 7.18 10.38 -2.31
N PHE A 62 7.66 10.24 -1.07
CA PHE A 62 8.07 11.35 -0.21
C PHE A 62 9.52 11.13 0.22
N GLU A 63 10.28 12.20 0.39
CA GLU A 63 11.68 12.13 0.84
C GLU A 63 11.80 11.63 2.29
N ASP A 64 10.79 11.91 3.11
CA ASP A 64 10.65 11.48 4.50
C ASP A 64 9.17 11.17 4.81
N VAL A 65 8.88 10.67 6.01
CA VAL A 65 7.54 10.35 6.48
C VAL A 65 6.65 11.59 6.46
N PRO A 66 5.59 11.64 5.62
CA PRO A 66 4.80 12.85 5.40
C PRO A 66 3.71 12.99 6.48
N LEU A 67 4.11 13.21 7.72
CA LEU A 67 3.23 13.15 8.89
C LEU A 67 2.02 14.09 8.80
N GLU A 68 2.24 15.34 8.37
CA GLU A 68 1.15 16.31 8.25
C GLU A 68 0.16 15.94 7.15
N PHE A 69 0.65 15.42 6.01
CA PHE A 69 -0.21 14.90 4.95
C PHE A 69 -1.05 13.72 5.44
N MET A 70 -0.46 12.77 6.17
CA MET A 70 -1.20 11.64 6.74
C MET A 70 -2.28 12.12 7.72
N LYS A 71 -1.96 13.05 8.63
CA LYS A 71 -2.93 13.61 9.57
C LYS A 71 -4.09 14.31 8.84
N GLN A 72 -3.79 15.10 7.81
CA GLN A 72 -4.81 15.81 7.05
C GLN A 72 -5.74 14.85 6.31
N ASN A 73 -5.19 13.85 5.59
CA ASN A 73 -5.99 12.84 4.87
C ASN A 73 -6.91 12.06 5.81
N ILE A 74 -6.38 11.62 6.96
CA ILE A 74 -7.19 10.84 7.91
C ILE A 74 -8.35 11.70 8.46
N LYS A 75 -8.13 12.98 8.74
CA LYS A 75 -9.20 13.91 9.17
C LYS A 75 -10.21 14.17 8.07
N GLU A 76 -9.77 14.33 6.83
CA GLU A 76 -10.64 14.60 5.68
C GLU A 76 -11.56 13.42 5.38
N HIS A 77 -11.04 12.19 5.42
CA HIS A 77 -11.81 10.99 5.06
C HIS A 77 -12.54 10.35 6.25
N TYR A 78 -12.11 10.61 7.49
CA TYR A 78 -12.73 10.08 8.70
C TYR A 78 -13.05 11.17 9.75
N PRO A 79 -13.78 12.25 9.39
CA PRO A 79 -14.00 13.39 10.28
C PRO A 79 -14.69 13.00 11.60
N HIS A 80 -15.60 12.02 11.55
CA HIS A 80 -16.30 11.48 12.73
C HIS A 80 -15.37 10.87 13.80
N ILE A 81 -14.13 10.50 13.45
CA ILE A 81 -13.15 10.02 14.42
C ILE A 81 -12.54 11.19 15.21
N PHE A 82 -12.47 12.40 14.65
CA PHE A 82 -11.75 13.55 15.22
C PHE A 82 -12.67 14.68 15.71
N ASP A 83 -13.89 14.78 15.20
CA ASP A 83 -14.86 15.83 15.57
C ASP A 83 -15.68 15.44 16.82
N ARG A 84 -15.03 14.85 17.83
CA ARG A 84 -15.69 14.39 19.08
C ARG A 84 -15.87 15.50 20.11
N GLY A 85 -15.20 16.63 19.94
CA GLY A 85 -15.21 17.73 20.89
C GLY A 85 -14.31 17.54 22.12
N ASP A 86 -13.44 16.52 22.10
CA ASP A 86 -12.36 16.28 23.06
C ASP A 86 -11.00 16.33 22.36
N ASP A 87 -9.93 16.57 23.12
CA ASP A 87 -8.54 16.63 22.62
C ASP A 87 -7.80 15.29 22.80
N GLU A 88 -8.52 14.15 22.83
CA GLU A 88 -7.88 12.84 22.99
C GLU A 88 -7.13 12.43 21.71
N THR A 89 -5.83 12.15 21.87
CA THR A 89 -4.94 11.75 20.77
C THR A 89 -4.50 10.29 20.85
N GLU A 90 -4.87 9.59 21.92
CA GLU A 90 -4.53 8.19 22.18
C GLU A 90 -5.79 7.33 22.23
N PHE A 91 -5.94 6.42 21.26
CA PHE A 91 -7.03 5.44 21.26
C PHE A 91 -6.57 4.19 22.01
N ARG A 92 -7.25 3.83 23.10
CA ARG A 92 -7.09 2.52 23.72
C ARG A 92 -8.00 1.52 23.02
N LEU A 93 -7.39 0.54 22.35
CA LEU A 93 -8.06 -0.63 21.77
C LEU A 93 -8.24 -1.72 22.83
#